data_AF-A0A847Y915-F1
#
_entry.id   AF-A0A847Y915-F1
#
_cell.length_a   1.000
_cell.length_b   1.000
_cell.length_c   1.000
_cell.angle_alpha   90.00
_cell.angle_beta   90.00
_cell.angle_gamma   90.00
#
_symmetry.space_group_name_H-M   'P 1'
#
loop_
_entity.id
_entity.type
_entity.pdbx_description
1 polymer ?
#
loop_
_entity_poly.entity_id
_entity_poly.type
_entity_poly.pdbx_seq_one_letter_code
_entity_poly.pdbx_strand_id
1 'polypeptide(L)'
;MTKKLVVKPLRKDTYLTVIQNACGSKMWANNYALVNGKKEDILQNGSTSCAFFVSSILKMFDLIKDLHVTVNGTEKDLKQSGWRRIAVTSKMPPGSILIWEKKKALEAKNKNTATHAHIGFYIGKEQAVSIWIFHNFPIIHHWTYSGKRKVLRAYWNPKI
;
A
#
# COMPACT_ATOMS: atom_id res chain seq x y z
N MET A 1 20.53 32.85 26.64
CA MET A 1 19.40 32.81 25.67
C MET A 1 19.60 31.60 24.77
N THR A 2 18.71 30.61 24.82
CA THR A 2 18.73 29.47 23.89
C THR A 2 18.18 29.93 22.54
N LYS A 3 19.01 29.84 21.49
CA LYS A 3 18.61 30.17 20.13
C LYS A 3 17.46 29.24 19.72
N LYS A 4 16.29 29.79 19.38
CA LYS A 4 15.13 29.00 18.96
C LYS A 4 15.49 28.25 17.66
N LEU A 5 15.49 26.92 17.72
CA LEU A 5 15.70 26.07 16.56
C LEU A 5 14.55 26.24 15.56
N VAL A 6 14.88 26.51 14.30
CA VAL A 6 13.92 26.49 13.19
C VAL A 6 13.91 25.09 12.61
N VAL A 7 12.77 24.40 12.69
CA VAL A 7 12.60 23.03 12.20
C VAL A 7 11.66 23.06 10.98
N LYS A 8 12.12 22.51 9.85
CA LYS A 8 11.31 22.34 8.65
C LYS A 8 11.13 20.84 8.36
N PRO A 9 9.91 20.28 8.46
CA PRO A 9 9.67 18.88 8.15
C PRO A 9 9.95 18.54 6.68
N LEU A 10 10.69 17.46 6.44
CA LEU A 10 10.92 16.88 5.11
C LEU A 10 9.93 15.75 4.86
N ARG A 11 8.67 16.13 4.65
CA ARG A 11 7.52 15.21 4.58
C ARG A 11 7.71 14.06 3.58
N LYS A 12 8.23 14.38 2.38
CA LYS A 12 8.52 13.39 1.34
C LYS A 12 9.51 12.34 1.79
N ASP A 13 10.60 12.79 2.38
CA ASP A 13 11.70 11.93 2.80
C ASP A 13 11.21 11.00 3.92
N THR A 14 10.51 11.57 4.92
CA THR A 14 9.88 10.77 5.98
C THR A 14 8.89 9.75 5.41
N TYR A 15 8.04 10.14 4.45
CA TYR A 15 7.07 9.24 3.82
C TYR A 15 7.74 8.05 3.11
N LEU A 16 8.77 8.32 2.30
CA LEU A 16 9.51 7.27 1.59
C LEU A 16 10.28 6.37 2.57
N THR A 17 10.91 6.95 3.60
CA THR A 17 11.62 6.18 4.62
C THR A 17 10.66 5.29 5.42
N VAL A 18 9.47 5.77 5.78
CA VAL A 18 8.44 4.95 6.46
C VAL A 18 8.00 3.77 5.58
N ILE A 19 7.79 4.00 4.28
CA ILE A 19 7.44 2.92 3.34
C ILE A 19 8.55 1.87 3.26
N GLN A 20 9.81 2.29 3.21
CA GLN A 20 10.95 1.37 3.15
C GLN A 20 11.14 0.61 4.47
N ASN A 21 11.04 1.30 5.61
CA ASN A 21 11.18 0.70 6.94
C ASN A 21 10.01 -0.24 7.30
N ALA A 22 8.89 -0.15 6.57
CA ALA A 22 7.79 -1.09 6.71
C ALA A 22 8.17 -2.52 6.26
N CYS A 23 9.22 -2.68 5.45
CA CYS A 23 9.62 -3.98 4.95
C CYS A 23 10.05 -4.93 6.08
N GLY A 24 9.54 -6.16 6.05
CA GLY A 24 9.76 -7.16 7.11
C GLY A 24 8.84 -7.02 8.32
N SER A 25 8.05 -5.95 8.43
CA SER A 25 7.14 -5.75 9.56
C SER A 25 5.84 -6.53 9.43
N LYS A 26 5.40 -7.14 10.54
CA LYS A 26 4.10 -7.82 10.68
C LYS A 26 2.99 -6.89 11.20
N MET A 27 3.22 -5.58 11.30
CA MET A 27 2.26 -4.63 11.88
C MET A 27 0.89 -4.64 11.17
N TRP A 28 0.85 -5.00 9.88
CA TRP A 28 -0.38 -5.05 9.09
C TRP A 28 -0.95 -6.46 8.90
N ALA A 29 -0.43 -7.47 9.63
CA ALA A 29 -0.85 -8.85 9.44
C ALA A 29 -2.29 -9.12 9.88
N ASN A 30 -2.82 -8.37 10.85
CA ASN A 30 -4.13 -8.66 11.43
C ASN A 30 -5.03 -7.44 11.48
N ASN A 31 -6.32 -7.64 11.21
CA ASN A 31 -7.38 -6.69 11.52
C ASN A 31 -8.60 -7.51 11.92
N TYR A 32 -9.14 -7.26 13.12
CA TYR A 32 -10.21 -8.07 13.68
C TYR A 32 -11.56 -7.40 13.51
N ALA A 33 -12.54 -8.16 13.03
CA ALA A 33 -13.93 -7.70 12.90
C ALA A 33 -14.90 -8.78 13.40
N LEU A 34 -16.14 -8.36 13.68
CA LEU A 34 -17.24 -9.30 13.89
C LEU A 34 -17.87 -9.65 12.55
N VAL A 35 -17.77 -10.91 12.14
CA VAL A 35 -18.40 -11.46 10.95
C VAL A 35 -19.45 -12.46 11.42
N ASN A 36 -20.73 -12.17 11.15
CA ASN A 36 -21.86 -12.98 11.62
C ASN A 36 -21.80 -13.28 13.13
N GLY A 37 -21.44 -12.28 13.94
CA GLY A 37 -21.32 -12.39 15.40
C GLY A 37 -20.04 -13.07 15.91
N LYS A 38 -19.14 -13.53 15.04
CA LYS A 38 -17.88 -14.16 15.42
C LYS A 38 -16.70 -13.23 15.17
N LYS A 39 -15.74 -13.19 16.12
CA LYS A 39 -14.47 -12.48 15.92
C LYS A 39 -13.64 -13.22 14.88
N GLU A 40 -13.30 -12.52 13.80
CA GLU A 40 -12.47 -13.04 12.71
C GLU A 40 -11.31 -12.08 12.42
N ASP A 41 -10.14 -12.64 12.09
CA ASP A 41 -9.07 -11.88 11.46
C ASP A 41 -9.34 -11.79 9.95
N ILE A 42 -9.87 -10.66 9.52
CA ILE A 42 -10.27 -10.44 8.12
C ILE A 42 -9.08 -10.28 7.18
N LEU A 43 -7.85 -10.15 7.71
CA LEU A 43 -6.62 -10.08 6.92
C LEU A 43 -5.88 -11.42 6.81
N GLN A 44 -6.37 -12.45 7.51
CA GLN A 44 -5.87 -13.82 7.43
C GLN A 44 -4.34 -13.88 7.59
N ASN A 45 -3.85 -13.35 8.72
CA ASN A 45 -2.43 -13.28 9.05
C ASN A 45 -1.57 -12.63 7.95
N GLY A 46 -2.11 -11.61 7.28
CA GLY A 46 -1.42 -10.72 6.35
C GLY A 46 -1.60 -11.07 4.87
N SER A 47 -2.17 -12.23 4.54
CA SER A 47 -2.33 -12.69 3.15
C SER A 47 -3.20 -11.77 2.28
N THR A 48 -4.12 -11.00 2.89
CA THR A 48 -4.98 -10.03 2.20
C THR A 48 -4.75 -8.58 2.68
N SER A 49 -3.63 -8.32 3.36
CA SER A 49 -3.36 -7.03 4.03
C SER A 49 -2.91 -5.88 3.12
N CYS A 50 -2.75 -6.07 1.80
CA CYS A 50 -2.15 -5.06 0.92
C CYS A 50 -2.84 -3.68 0.99
N ALA A 51 -4.16 -3.64 1.02
CA ALA A 51 -4.92 -2.41 1.14
C ALA A 51 -4.82 -1.80 2.54
N PHE A 52 -4.80 -2.64 3.58
CA PHE A 52 -4.65 -2.17 4.96
C PHE A 52 -3.27 -1.55 5.19
N PHE A 53 -2.22 -2.17 4.65
CA PHE A 53 -0.86 -1.64 4.63
C PHE A 53 -0.80 -0.26 3.96
N VAL A 54 -1.27 -0.17 2.71
CA VAL A 54 -1.20 1.09 1.95
C VAL A 54 -2.05 2.18 2.60
N SER A 55 -3.30 1.88 2.95
CA SER A 55 -4.19 2.87 3.57
C SER A 55 -3.70 3.34 4.94
N SER A 56 -3.06 2.48 5.73
CA SER A 56 -2.50 2.87 7.03
C SER A 56 -1.38 3.90 6.90
N ILE A 57 -0.43 3.69 5.99
CA ILE A 57 0.63 4.67 5.75
C ILE A 57 0.05 5.95 5.18
N LEU A 58 -0.86 5.85 4.21
CA LEU A 58 -1.51 7.03 3.65
C LEU A 58 -2.26 7.84 4.70
N LYS A 59 -2.94 7.16 5.63
CA LYS A 59 -3.68 7.79 6.73
C LYS A 59 -2.74 8.44 7.76
N MET A 60 -1.61 7.81 8.08
CA MET A 60 -0.57 8.38 8.96
C MET A 60 -0.07 9.74 8.45
N PHE A 61 -0.11 9.95 7.13
CA PHE A 61 0.26 11.21 6.50
C PHE A 61 -0.95 12.05 6.10
N ASP A 62 -2.19 11.75 6.49
CA ASP A 62 -3.39 12.51 6.06
C ASP A 62 -3.50 12.68 4.53
N LEU A 63 -3.13 11.64 3.79
CA LEU A 63 -3.22 11.58 2.32
C LEU A 63 -4.50 10.87 1.84
N ILE A 64 -5.25 10.27 2.75
CA ILE A 64 -6.60 9.72 2.57
C ILE A 64 -7.45 10.02 3.80
N LYS A 65 -8.77 9.86 3.69
CA LYS A 65 -9.70 10.14 4.79
C LYS A 65 -9.76 9.00 5.79
N ASP A 66 -9.91 7.77 5.32
CA ASP A 66 -10.22 6.61 6.15
C ASP A 66 -9.23 5.45 5.93
N LEU A 67 -9.18 4.52 6.90
CA LEU A 67 -8.47 3.26 6.74
C LEU A 67 -9.32 2.28 5.91
N HIS A 68 -8.66 1.51 5.04
CA HIS A 68 -9.34 0.60 4.12
C HIS A 68 -8.69 -0.79 4.12
N VAL A 69 -9.51 -1.83 4.19
CA VAL A 69 -9.07 -3.23 4.02
C VAL A 69 -9.27 -3.75 2.60
N THR A 70 -9.82 -2.94 1.69
CA THR A 70 -10.02 -3.31 0.28
C THR A 70 -9.32 -2.33 -0.66
N VAL A 71 -8.81 -2.85 -1.78
CA VAL A 71 -8.18 -2.03 -2.83
C VAL A 71 -9.18 -1.05 -3.44
N ASN A 72 -10.43 -1.46 -3.64
CA ASN A 72 -11.48 -0.60 -4.18
C ASN A 72 -11.81 0.57 -3.24
N GLY A 73 -11.94 0.31 -1.93
CA GLY A 73 -12.15 1.37 -0.93
C GLY A 73 -10.99 2.36 -0.93
N THR A 74 -9.76 1.84 -0.91
CA THR A 74 -8.54 2.65 -0.96
C THR A 74 -8.51 3.52 -2.21
N GLU A 75 -8.77 2.96 -3.40
CA GLU A 75 -8.75 3.71 -4.66
C GLU A 75 -9.84 4.80 -4.72
N LYS A 76 -11.03 4.52 -4.19
CA LYS A 76 -12.11 5.51 -4.11
C LYS A 76 -11.68 6.70 -3.25
N ASP A 77 -11.08 6.45 -2.09
CA ASP A 77 -10.62 7.50 -1.18
C ASP A 77 -9.42 8.27 -1.77
N LEU A 78 -8.46 7.59 -2.42
CA LEU A 78 -7.37 8.26 -3.16
C LEU A 78 -7.93 9.36 -4.08
N LYS A 79 -8.93 9.02 -4.91
CA LYS A 79 -9.56 9.97 -5.83
C LYS A 79 -10.22 11.14 -5.10
N GLN A 80 -10.91 10.85 -3.99
CA GLN A 80 -11.57 11.87 -3.16
C GLN A 80 -10.58 12.73 -2.36
N SER A 81 -9.37 12.24 -2.14
CA SER A 81 -8.31 12.87 -1.35
C SER A 81 -7.25 13.57 -2.22
N GLY A 82 -7.59 13.85 -3.48
CA GLY A 82 -6.78 14.68 -4.38
C GLY A 82 -5.65 13.95 -5.09
N TRP A 83 -5.61 12.61 -5.05
CA TRP A 83 -4.68 11.84 -5.85
C TRP A 83 -5.06 11.87 -7.33
N ARG A 84 -4.10 12.19 -8.18
CA ARG A 84 -4.28 12.27 -9.63
C ARG A 84 -3.78 10.99 -10.27
N ARG A 85 -4.54 10.45 -11.22
CA ARG A 85 -4.06 9.34 -12.05
C ARG A 85 -2.92 9.84 -12.94
N ILE A 86 -1.85 9.06 -13.03
CA ILE A 86 -0.69 9.37 -13.88
C ILE A 86 -0.40 8.22 -14.84
N ALA A 87 0.44 8.50 -15.86
CA ALA A 87 0.91 7.49 -16.79
C ALA A 87 1.78 6.45 -16.08
N VAL A 88 1.52 5.17 -16.36
CA VAL A 88 2.25 4.04 -15.79
C VAL A 88 3.56 3.86 -16.54
N THR A 89 4.67 4.35 -15.98
CA THR A 89 6.01 4.32 -16.60
C THR A 89 7.10 4.20 -15.54
N SER A 90 8.32 3.86 -15.92
CA SER A 90 9.47 3.88 -15.00
C SER A 90 9.85 5.29 -14.51
N LYS A 91 9.24 6.36 -15.06
CA LYS A 91 9.46 7.76 -14.67
C LYS A 91 8.45 8.29 -13.66
N MET A 92 7.59 7.43 -13.09
CA MET A 92 6.64 7.83 -12.05
C MET A 92 7.39 8.46 -10.85
N PRO A 93 6.81 9.48 -10.18
CA PRO A 93 7.40 10.03 -8.96
C PRO A 93 7.50 8.97 -7.85
N PRO A 94 8.64 8.83 -7.15
CA PRO A 94 8.71 8.04 -5.93
C PRO A 94 7.65 8.51 -4.92
N GLY A 95 6.95 7.54 -4.34
CA GLY A 95 5.81 7.76 -3.46
C GLY A 95 4.45 7.57 -4.12
N SER A 96 4.42 7.38 -5.45
CA SER A 96 3.19 7.07 -6.19
C SER A 96 2.58 5.74 -5.74
N ILE A 97 1.27 5.63 -5.83
CA ILE A 97 0.54 4.37 -5.56
C ILE A 97 0.39 3.59 -6.85
N LEU A 98 0.66 2.29 -6.80
CA LEU A 98 0.47 1.36 -7.91
C LEU A 98 -0.70 0.43 -7.60
N ILE A 99 -1.57 0.23 -8.58
CA ILE A 99 -2.61 -0.79 -8.54
C ILE A 99 -2.36 -1.78 -9.66
N TRP A 100 -2.03 -3.02 -9.30
CA TRP A 100 -1.82 -4.12 -10.22
C TRP A 100 -3.12 -4.85 -10.57
N GLU A 101 -3.07 -5.57 -11.68
CA GLU A 101 -4.17 -6.41 -12.15
C GLU A 101 -4.62 -7.44 -11.11
N LYS A 102 -5.87 -7.88 -11.26
CA LYS A 102 -6.40 -8.98 -10.48
C LYS A 102 -5.71 -10.27 -10.89
N LYS A 103 -5.24 -11.03 -9.91
CA LYS A 103 -4.84 -12.42 -10.12
C LYS A 103 -5.66 -13.31 -9.19
N LYS A 104 -5.82 -14.58 -9.56
CA LYS A 104 -6.23 -15.59 -8.58
C LYS A 104 -5.20 -15.54 -7.45
N ALA A 105 -5.64 -15.41 -6.20
CA ALA A 105 -4.75 -15.58 -5.08
C ALA A 105 -4.11 -16.97 -5.25
N LEU A 106 -2.79 -17.01 -5.43
CA LEU A 106 -2.03 -18.25 -5.31
C LEU A 106 -2.15 -18.65 -3.84
N GLU A 107 -3.16 -19.46 -3.56
CA GLU A 107 -3.26 -20.30 -2.37
C GLU A 107 -3.31 -19.54 -1.04
N ALA A 108 -4.43 -18.86 -0.78
CA ALA A 108 -5.00 -19.05 0.55
C ALA A 108 -5.33 -20.55 0.65
N LYS A 109 -4.83 -21.24 1.67
CA LYS A 109 -5.08 -22.68 1.95
C LYS A 109 -6.58 -23.07 2.03
N ASN A 110 -7.51 -22.15 1.77
CA ASN A 110 -8.94 -22.35 1.82
C ASN A 110 -9.59 -22.04 0.46
N LYS A 111 -10.50 -22.93 0.05
CA LYS A 111 -11.06 -23.19 -1.29
C LYS A 111 -11.90 -22.07 -1.94
N ASN A 112 -11.68 -20.79 -1.63
CA ASN A 112 -12.33 -19.67 -2.31
C ASN A 112 -11.30 -18.83 -3.06
N THR A 113 -11.10 -19.16 -4.34
CA THR A 113 -10.16 -18.50 -5.25
C THR A 113 -10.71 -17.16 -5.76
N ALA A 114 -11.01 -16.24 -4.84
CA ALA A 114 -11.40 -14.89 -5.21
C ALA A 114 -10.21 -14.16 -5.90
N THR A 115 -10.51 -13.46 -6.99
CA THR A 115 -9.52 -12.67 -7.72
C THR A 115 -9.41 -11.28 -7.10
N HIS A 116 -8.21 -10.92 -6.66
CA HIS A 116 -7.98 -9.64 -5.98
C HIS A 116 -6.95 -8.81 -6.73
N ALA A 117 -7.26 -7.52 -6.86
CA ALA A 117 -6.28 -6.52 -7.27
C ALA A 117 -5.24 -6.39 -6.15
N HIS A 118 -4.06 -5.90 -6.49
CA HIS A 118 -3.00 -5.64 -5.52
C HIS A 118 -2.61 -4.18 -5.55
N ILE A 119 -2.11 -3.68 -4.42
CA ILE A 119 -1.78 -2.27 -4.24
C ILE A 119 -0.48 -2.13 -3.45
N GLY A 120 0.26 -1.06 -3.72
CA GLY A 120 1.57 -0.80 -3.12
C GLY A 120 2.13 0.55 -3.54
N PHE A 121 3.35 0.84 -3.10
CA PHE A 121 4.04 2.10 -3.33
C PHE A 121 5.14 1.92 -4.36
N TYR A 122 5.27 2.83 -5.31
CA TYR A 122 6.47 2.98 -6.12
C TYR A 122 7.52 3.77 -5.32
N ILE A 123 8.75 3.29 -5.24
CA ILE A 123 9.83 3.94 -4.46
C ILE A 123 10.98 4.47 -5.32
N GLY A 124 10.79 4.54 -6.65
CA GLY A 124 11.85 4.92 -7.58
C GLY A 124 12.72 3.74 -8.00
N LYS A 125 13.65 3.98 -8.93
CA LYS A 125 14.66 2.99 -9.37
C LYS A 125 14.05 1.63 -9.75
N GLU A 126 12.89 1.66 -10.40
CA GLU A 126 12.14 0.46 -10.80
C GLU A 126 11.70 -0.45 -9.64
N GLN A 127 11.66 0.09 -8.43
CA GLN A 127 11.28 -0.64 -7.24
C GLN A 127 9.90 -0.21 -6.71
N ALA A 128 9.23 -1.16 -6.09
CA ALA A 128 7.98 -0.96 -5.37
C ALA A 128 8.00 -1.69 -4.03
N VAL A 129 7.20 -1.21 -3.08
CA VAL A 129 6.92 -1.86 -1.81
C VAL A 129 5.46 -2.30 -1.78
N SER A 130 5.23 -3.58 -1.52
CA SER A 130 3.90 -4.12 -1.31
C SER A 130 3.95 -5.40 -0.47
N ILE A 131 2.80 -5.83 0.03
CA ILE A 131 2.67 -7.10 0.75
C ILE A 131 3.03 -8.26 -0.18
N TRP A 132 3.86 -9.18 0.33
CA TRP A 132 4.21 -10.41 -0.35
C TRP A 132 3.42 -11.59 0.19
N ILE A 133 2.69 -12.31 -0.68
CA ILE A 133 1.76 -13.37 -0.28
C ILE A 133 2.43 -14.55 0.44
N PHE A 134 3.70 -14.85 0.14
CA PHE A 134 4.38 -16.00 0.76
C PHE A 134 4.96 -15.68 2.15
N HIS A 135 5.16 -14.40 2.45
CA HIS A 135 5.79 -13.95 3.69
C HIS A 135 4.85 -13.14 4.59
N ASN A 136 3.72 -12.66 4.04
CA ASN A 136 2.69 -11.87 4.72
C ASN A 136 3.17 -10.55 5.35
N PHE A 137 4.26 -9.99 4.83
CA PHE A 137 4.77 -8.67 5.19
C PHE A 137 5.20 -7.88 3.95
N PRO A 138 5.39 -6.55 4.04
CA PRO A 138 5.84 -5.74 2.92
C PRO A 138 7.28 -6.11 2.52
N ILE A 139 7.57 -6.15 1.22
CA ILE A 139 8.92 -6.31 0.69
C ILE A 139 9.19 -5.31 -0.42
N ILE A 140 10.47 -5.04 -0.69
CA ILE A 140 10.90 -4.36 -1.90
C ILE A 140 10.97 -5.38 -3.04
N HIS A 141 10.41 -5.04 -4.20
CA HIS A 141 10.48 -5.85 -5.42
C HIS A 141 10.43 -4.95 -6.66
N HIS A 142 10.71 -5.51 -7.84
CA HIS A 142 10.55 -4.78 -9.09
C HIS A 142 9.08 -4.35 -9.28
N TRP A 143 8.83 -3.11 -9.72
CA TRP A 143 7.49 -2.52 -9.77
C TRP A 143 6.51 -3.23 -10.72
N THR A 144 7.00 -4.01 -11.68
CA THR A 144 6.20 -4.91 -12.56
C THR A 144 6.32 -6.39 -12.21
N TYR A 145 6.90 -6.73 -11.04
CA TYR A 145 7.30 -8.10 -10.69
C TYR A 145 8.18 -8.74 -11.78
N SER A 146 9.13 -7.98 -12.32
CA SER A 146 9.98 -8.39 -13.44
C SER A 146 9.17 -8.89 -14.65
N GLY A 147 8.13 -8.13 -15.02
CA GLY A 147 7.21 -8.46 -16.12
C GLY A 147 6.13 -9.47 -15.77
N LYS A 148 6.14 -10.06 -14.57
CA LYS A 148 5.16 -11.09 -14.17
C LYS A 148 3.79 -10.50 -13.84
N ARG A 149 3.65 -9.20 -13.60
CA ARG A 149 2.35 -8.59 -13.25
C ARG A 149 2.18 -7.19 -13.82
N LYS A 150 1.05 -6.95 -14.49
CA LYS A 150 0.73 -5.66 -15.08
C LYS A 150 0.23 -4.65 -14.04
N VAL A 151 0.79 -3.44 -14.08
CA VAL A 151 0.25 -2.28 -13.36
C VAL A 151 -0.87 -1.67 -14.20
N LEU A 152 -2.08 -1.60 -13.66
CA LEU A 152 -3.24 -1.05 -14.38
C LEU A 152 -3.34 0.46 -14.20
N ARG A 153 -3.00 0.95 -13.01
CA ARG A 153 -3.17 2.34 -12.61
C ARG A 153 -2.04 2.78 -11.69
N ALA A 154 -1.65 4.03 -11.83
CA ALA A 154 -0.77 4.72 -10.91
C ALA A 154 -1.38 6.05 -10.48
N TYR A 155 -1.14 6.44 -9.23
CA TYR A 155 -1.67 7.67 -8.64
C TYR A 155 -0.56 8.47 -7.98
N TRP A 156 -0.63 9.80 -8.09
CA TRP A 156 0.31 10.73 -7.48
C TRP A 156 -0.41 11.88 -6.76
N ASN A 157 0.14 12.35 -5.64
CA ASN A 157 -0.37 13.46 -4.86
C ASN A 157 0.71 14.54 -4.64
N PRO A 158 0.46 15.81 -5.00
CA PRO A 158 1.45 16.89 -4.85
C PRO A 158 1.78 17.25 -3.40
N LYS A 159 1.09 16.68 -2.41
CA LYS A 159 1.40 16.84 -0.97
C LYS A 159 2.60 16.00 -0.51
N ILE A 160 3.18 15.19 -1.40
CA ILE A 160 4.40 14.41 -1.18
C ILE A 160 5.51 15.02 -2.06
#